data_AF-A0AAD2BUL7-F1
#
_entry.id   AF-A0AAD2BUL7-F1
#
_cell.length_a   1.000
_cell.length_b   1.000
_cell.length_c   1.000
_cell.angle_alpha   90.00
_cell.angle_beta   90.00
_cell.angle_gamma   90.00
#
_symmetry.space_group_name_H-M   'P 1'
#
loop_
_entity.id
_entity.type
_entity.pdbx_description
1 polymer ?
#
loop_
_entity_poly.entity_id
_entity_poly.type
_entity_poly.pdbx_seq_one_letter_code
_entity_poly.pdbx_strand_id
1 'polypeptide(L)'
;MQMAAGLAAAGALGSAVPAGRGDVREHEAPVATPASTLAPDRSADTDTDPPAEKIQRYRTIWLSDIHLGTPGCQADYLLDFLKHHESDTLYLVGDIVDGWQLRKGWYWPQAHNDVVQKVLRRARKGTRVVFIPGNHDEMARQFHGLNFGDIEVAEDAVHVTATGKRLWVVHGDLFDGVMQHARWLAYVGDSLYTFILAMNRHFNRIRVRLGFPYWSLSQYLKHQVKNAVNFINSFERVMTDEARRRGCDGVVCGHIHKAEIREIDGQLYCNDGDWVESLSALVETMEGELQIVYWTHLLDAPRTSRRARRAAAAAA
;
A
#
# COMPACT_ATOMS: atom_id res chain seq x y z
N MET A 1 -30.74 -20.62 -22.06
CA MET A 1 -30.93 -21.70 -21.06
C MET A 1 -30.90 -21.03 -19.69
N GLN A 2 -31.97 -21.16 -18.90
CA GLN A 2 -32.23 -20.33 -17.71
C GLN A 2 -31.54 -20.85 -16.44
N MET A 3 -31.40 -19.95 -15.44
CA MET A 3 -31.63 -20.10 -13.97
C MET A 3 -30.95 -18.87 -13.34
N ALA A 4 -31.64 -17.75 -13.02
CA ALA A 4 -32.57 -17.55 -11.90
C ALA A 4 -31.91 -17.90 -10.54
N ALA A 5 -31.56 -17.00 -9.63
CA ALA A 5 -32.22 -15.79 -9.08
C ALA A 5 -33.42 -16.10 -8.16
N GLY A 6 -33.28 -15.75 -6.87
CA GLY A 6 -34.37 -15.73 -5.88
C GLY A 6 -33.97 -16.18 -4.48
N LEU A 7 -34.01 -15.27 -3.49
CA LEU A 7 -35.16 -15.21 -2.57
C LEU A 7 -35.12 -13.94 -1.70
N ALA A 8 -36.26 -13.25 -1.62
CA ALA A 8 -36.51 -12.20 -0.64
C ALA A 8 -37.99 -12.22 -0.23
N ALA A 9 -38.26 -11.75 0.99
CA ALA A 9 -39.57 -11.41 1.56
C ALA A 9 -40.59 -12.53 1.86
N ALA A 10 -41.04 -12.55 3.13
CA ALA A 10 -42.40 -12.91 3.53
C ALA A 10 -42.80 -12.04 4.73
N GLY A 11 -43.92 -11.31 4.61
CA GLY A 11 -44.56 -10.58 5.72
C GLY A 11 -45.33 -11.54 6.64
N ALA A 12 -45.44 -11.29 7.94
CA ALA A 12 -46.35 -10.31 8.56
C ALA A 12 -47.82 -10.75 8.59
N LEU A 13 -48.35 -11.04 9.79
CA LEU A 13 -49.75 -10.97 10.23
C LEU A 13 -49.85 -11.35 11.73
N GLY A 14 -50.62 -10.60 12.52
CA GLY A 14 -50.86 -10.91 13.94
C GLY A 14 -51.17 -9.66 14.78
N SER A 15 -52.40 -9.54 15.28
CA SER A 15 -52.94 -8.31 15.88
C SER A 15 -53.38 -8.51 17.34
N ALA A 16 -53.66 -7.37 17.99
CA ALA A 16 -54.53 -7.15 19.16
C ALA A 16 -53.94 -7.26 20.57
N VAL A 17 -54.07 -6.11 21.27
CA VAL A 17 -53.97 -5.90 22.72
C VAL A 17 -55.37 -6.06 23.33
N PRO A 18 -55.49 -6.48 24.60
CA PRO A 18 -56.21 -5.62 25.55
C PRO A 18 -55.47 -5.44 26.89
N ALA A 19 -55.73 -4.30 27.54
CA ALA A 19 -55.16 -3.93 28.84
C ALA A 19 -56.07 -4.33 30.02
N GLY A 20 -55.50 -4.49 31.21
CA GLY A 20 -56.25 -4.76 32.45
C GLY A 20 -55.44 -4.52 33.72
N ARG A 21 -55.93 -3.60 34.56
CA ARG A 21 -55.51 -3.29 35.95
C ARG A 21 -55.33 -4.58 36.79
N GLY A 22 -54.43 -4.72 37.76
CA GLY A 22 -53.68 -3.73 38.54
C GLY A 22 -54.10 -3.78 40.02
N ASP A 23 -53.18 -3.92 40.97
CA ASP A 23 -53.40 -3.64 42.39
C ASP A 23 -52.08 -3.35 43.14
N VAL A 24 -52.16 -2.62 44.26
CA VAL A 24 -51.04 -2.15 45.08
C VAL A 24 -51.18 -2.70 46.49
N ARG A 25 -50.17 -3.41 47.01
CA ARG A 25 -49.99 -3.59 48.47
C ARG A 25 -48.53 -3.58 48.88
N GLU A 26 -48.23 -2.66 49.79
CA GLU A 26 -47.06 -2.69 50.67
C GLU A 26 -47.18 -3.85 51.67
N HIS A 27 -46.08 -4.35 52.22
CA HIS A 27 -45.85 -4.41 53.68
C HIS A 27 -44.47 -5.01 54.05
N GLU A 28 -43.80 -4.30 54.96
CA GLU A 28 -42.87 -4.75 56.02
C GLU A 28 -41.67 -5.69 55.75
N ALA A 29 -40.51 -5.21 56.21
CA ALA A 29 -39.32 -6.01 56.50
C ALA A 29 -39.34 -6.54 57.95
N PRO A 30 -38.48 -7.53 58.27
CA PRO A 30 -37.97 -7.65 59.64
C PRO A 30 -36.44 -7.75 59.73
N VAL A 31 -35.88 -6.89 60.59
CA VAL A 31 -34.88 -7.14 61.66
C VAL A 31 -33.57 -7.89 61.33
N ALA A 32 -32.45 -7.29 61.76
CA ALA A 32 -31.09 -7.81 61.64
C ALA A 32 -30.54 -8.46 62.92
N THR A 33 -29.50 -9.29 62.78
CA THR A 33 -28.43 -9.49 63.78
C THR A 33 -27.11 -9.88 63.08
N PRO A 34 -25.93 -9.64 63.67
CA PRO A 34 -24.70 -9.39 62.89
C PRO A 34 -23.69 -10.55 62.86
N ALA A 35 -22.80 -10.52 61.85
CA ALA A 35 -21.55 -11.27 61.84
C ALA A 35 -20.37 -10.40 61.35
N SER A 36 -19.57 -9.98 62.34
CA SER A 36 -18.09 -10.00 62.38
C SER A 36 -17.24 -9.72 61.12
N THR A 37 -16.63 -8.54 61.14
CA THR A 37 -15.17 -8.32 61.00
C THR A 37 -14.39 -9.00 59.86
N LEU A 38 -14.09 -8.22 58.81
CA LEU A 38 -12.77 -8.23 58.14
C LEU A 38 -12.60 -6.89 57.38
N ALA A 39 -11.43 -6.28 57.49
CA ALA A 39 -11.14 -4.98 56.86
C ALA A 39 -10.85 -5.16 55.36
N PRO A 40 -11.28 -4.22 54.49
CA PRO A 40 -10.87 -4.24 53.08
C PRO A 40 -9.40 -3.84 52.96
N ASP A 41 -8.61 -4.76 52.41
CA ASP A 41 -7.24 -4.50 51.98
C ASP A 41 -7.20 -3.38 50.92
N ARG A 42 -6.20 -2.50 51.02
CA ARG A 42 -5.98 -1.38 50.09
C ARG A 42 -4.98 -1.79 49.01
N SER A 43 -5.36 -2.76 48.19
CA SER A 43 -4.71 -3.09 46.93
C SER A 43 -5.62 -2.71 45.76
N ALA A 44 -5.87 -1.41 45.61
CA ALA A 44 -6.45 -0.85 44.39
C ALA A 44 -5.38 -0.89 43.29
N ASP A 45 -5.16 -2.09 42.73
CA ASP A 45 -4.39 -2.29 41.52
C ASP A 45 -5.19 -1.65 40.38
N THR A 46 -4.89 -0.38 40.10
CA THR A 46 -5.50 0.35 38.99
C THR A 46 -4.97 -0.24 37.70
N ASP A 47 -5.69 -1.25 37.20
CA ASP A 47 -5.57 -1.79 35.85
C ASP A 47 -5.85 -0.64 34.87
N THR A 48 -4.79 0.13 34.62
CA THR A 48 -4.80 1.24 33.68
C THR A 48 -4.74 0.60 32.32
N ASP A 49 -5.91 0.56 31.67
CA ASP A 49 -6.04 0.17 30.26
C ASP A 49 -4.86 0.75 29.47
N PRO A 50 -4.15 -0.06 28.67
CA PRO A 50 -3.02 0.43 27.91
C PRO A 50 -3.49 1.63 27.07
N PRO A 51 -2.74 2.75 27.06
CA PRO A 51 -3.19 3.97 26.40
C PRO A 51 -3.51 3.65 24.94
N ALA A 52 -4.73 4.03 24.52
CA ALA A 52 -5.25 3.72 23.20
C ALA A 52 -4.19 4.03 22.13
N GLU A 53 -3.81 3.03 21.34
CA GLU A 53 -2.74 3.15 20.37
C GLU A 53 -2.99 4.35 19.47
N LYS A 54 -2.03 5.27 19.42
CA LYS A 54 -2.21 6.56 18.76
C LYS A 54 -2.19 6.36 17.25
N ILE A 55 -3.37 6.08 16.70
CA ILE A 55 -3.61 6.04 15.25
C ILE A 55 -3.23 7.40 14.68
N GLN A 56 -2.28 7.39 13.75
CA GLN A 56 -1.88 8.59 13.02
C GLN A 56 -2.87 8.80 11.88
N ARG A 57 -3.38 10.03 11.72
CA ARG A 57 -4.26 10.38 10.60
C ARG A 57 -3.50 11.22 9.57
N TYR A 58 -3.76 10.93 8.30
CA TYR A 58 -3.29 11.69 7.15
C TYR A 58 -4.49 12.22 6.36
N ARG A 59 -4.29 13.26 5.55
CA ARG A 59 -5.33 13.70 4.61
C ARG A 59 -5.47 12.69 3.47
N THR A 60 -4.33 12.26 2.94
CA THR A 60 -4.27 11.33 1.81
C THR A 60 -3.18 10.29 2.03
N ILE A 61 -3.43 9.05 1.60
CA ILE A 61 -2.43 8.00 1.45
C ILE A 61 -2.47 7.53 0.00
N TRP A 62 -1.32 7.26 -0.60
CA TRP A 62 -1.18 6.54 -1.86
C TRP A 62 -0.44 5.22 -1.60
N LEU A 63 -0.93 4.14 -2.20
CA LEU A 63 -0.29 2.83 -2.21
C LEU A 63 -0.32 2.28 -3.64
N SER A 64 0.80 1.77 -4.11
CA SER A 64 0.95 1.07 -5.40
C SER A 64 1.62 -0.28 -5.19
N ASP A 65 1.67 -1.08 -6.26
CA ASP A 65 2.61 -2.19 -6.39
C ASP A 65 2.61 -3.15 -5.18
N ILE A 66 1.40 -3.54 -4.80
CA ILE A 66 1.13 -4.45 -3.70
C ILE A 66 1.24 -5.90 -4.15
N HIS A 67 0.89 -6.18 -5.42
CA HIS A 67 1.03 -7.50 -6.04
C HIS A 67 0.35 -8.63 -5.23
N LEU A 68 -0.85 -8.40 -4.70
CA LEU A 68 -1.67 -9.43 -4.05
C LEU A 68 -1.93 -10.58 -5.03
N GLY A 69 -1.51 -11.78 -4.66
CA GLY A 69 -1.50 -12.93 -5.58
C GLY A 69 -0.09 -13.46 -5.85
N THR A 70 0.94 -12.74 -5.42
CA THR A 70 2.33 -13.21 -5.44
C THR A 70 2.81 -13.65 -4.06
N PRO A 71 3.79 -14.57 -3.97
CA PRO A 71 4.50 -14.86 -2.72
C PRO A 71 5.46 -13.76 -2.25
N GLY A 72 5.68 -12.71 -3.06
CA GLY A 72 6.55 -11.58 -2.71
C GLY A 72 5.85 -10.50 -1.89
N CYS A 73 4.52 -10.37 -2.05
CA CYS A 73 3.70 -9.41 -1.33
C CYS A 73 3.86 -9.53 0.19
N GLN A 74 4.27 -8.43 0.84
CA GLN A 74 4.46 -8.33 2.28
C GLN A 74 3.16 -7.90 2.98
N ALA A 75 2.09 -8.68 2.75
CA ALA A 75 0.73 -8.33 3.16
C ALA A 75 0.57 -8.07 4.68
N ASP A 76 1.33 -8.75 5.55
CA ASP A 76 1.28 -8.53 7.00
C ASP A 76 1.78 -7.14 7.39
N TYR A 77 2.80 -6.61 6.70
CA TYR A 77 3.31 -5.26 6.92
C TYR A 77 2.30 -4.20 6.43
N LEU A 78 1.66 -4.44 5.29
CA LEU A 78 0.59 -3.59 4.79
C LEU A 78 -0.62 -3.57 5.75
N LEU A 79 -0.99 -4.72 6.32
CA LEU A 79 -2.07 -4.82 7.30
C LEU A 79 -1.79 -4.04 8.59
N ASP A 80 -0.54 -4.10 9.07
CA ASP A 80 -0.05 -3.38 10.25
C ASP A 80 -0.01 -1.86 9.98
N PHE A 81 0.52 -1.43 8.82
CA PHE A 81 0.45 -0.03 8.38
C PHE A 81 -0.99 0.48 8.29
N LEU A 82 -1.89 -0.30 7.65
CA LEU A 82 -3.31 0.01 7.56
C LEU A 82 -4.05 -0.16 8.90
N LYS A 83 -3.44 -0.65 9.97
CA LYS A 83 -4.00 -0.55 11.33
C LYS A 83 -3.63 0.78 11.99
N HIS A 84 -2.41 1.27 11.79
CA HIS A 84 -1.90 2.44 12.50
C HIS A 84 -2.12 3.79 11.80
N HIS A 85 -2.45 3.80 10.49
CA HIS A 85 -2.58 5.04 9.70
C HIS A 85 -3.94 5.23 9.03
N GLU A 86 -4.81 6.10 9.55
CA GLU A 86 -6.08 6.45 8.89
C GLU A 86 -5.92 7.57 7.84
N SER A 87 -6.84 7.64 6.87
CA SER A 87 -6.90 8.76 5.92
C SER A 87 -8.30 9.14 5.48
N ASP A 88 -8.46 10.41 5.06
CA ASP A 88 -9.69 10.91 4.45
C ASP A 88 -9.81 10.41 3.00
N THR A 89 -8.70 10.35 2.26
CA THR A 89 -8.60 9.72 0.94
C THR A 89 -7.52 8.62 0.91
N LEU A 90 -7.79 7.53 0.19
CA LEU A 90 -6.84 6.46 -0.11
C LEU A 90 -6.82 6.23 -1.62
N TYR A 91 -5.68 6.51 -2.26
CA TYR A 91 -5.44 6.12 -3.64
C TYR A 91 -4.73 4.77 -3.69
N LEU A 92 -5.20 3.92 -4.59
CA LEU A 92 -4.57 2.65 -4.96
C LEU A 92 -4.04 2.82 -6.39
N VAL A 93 -2.73 3.02 -6.55
CA VAL A 93 -2.07 3.56 -7.75
C VAL A 93 -1.43 2.44 -8.58
N GLY A 94 -2.27 1.45 -8.92
CA GLY A 94 -1.95 0.32 -9.79
C GLY A 94 -1.29 -0.87 -9.08
N ASP A 95 -1.30 -2.00 -9.79
CA ASP A 95 -0.68 -3.27 -9.41
C ASP A 95 -0.97 -3.70 -7.97
N ILE A 96 -2.24 -3.64 -7.61
CA ILE A 96 -2.78 -4.02 -6.30
C ILE A 96 -2.95 -5.53 -6.23
N VAL A 97 -3.41 -6.15 -7.32
CA VAL A 97 -3.53 -7.61 -7.50
C VAL A 97 -2.66 -8.04 -8.70
N ASP A 98 -1.98 -9.17 -8.57
CA ASP A 98 -1.21 -9.77 -9.67
C ASP A 98 -2.06 -10.77 -10.47
N GLY A 99 -2.87 -10.23 -11.39
CA GLY A 99 -3.67 -11.04 -12.31
C GLY A 99 -2.85 -11.96 -13.22
N TRP A 100 -1.59 -11.62 -13.51
CA TRP A 100 -0.71 -12.44 -14.36
C TRP A 100 -0.19 -13.68 -13.62
N GLN A 101 0.17 -13.54 -12.34
CA GLN A 101 0.62 -14.67 -11.53
C GLN A 101 -0.55 -15.57 -11.12
N LEU A 102 -1.70 -15.00 -10.74
CA LEU A 102 -2.92 -15.78 -10.44
C LEU A 102 -3.39 -16.65 -11.62
N ARG A 103 -3.18 -16.19 -12.85
CA ARG A 103 -3.46 -16.97 -14.08
C ARG A 103 -2.49 -18.15 -14.30
N LYS A 104 -1.27 -18.10 -13.77
CA LYS A 104 -0.28 -19.20 -13.85
C LYS A 104 -0.46 -20.21 -12.72
N GLY A 105 -0.88 -19.76 -11.55
CA GLY A 105 -1.19 -20.61 -10.41
C GLY A 105 -1.87 -19.82 -9.29
N TRP A 106 -2.90 -20.40 -8.68
CA TRP A 106 -3.65 -19.72 -7.63
C TRP A 106 -2.85 -19.66 -6.32
N TYR A 107 -2.41 -18.45 -5.94
CA TYR A 107 -1.78 -18.16 -4.66
C TYR A 107 -2.56 -17.03 -3.97
N TRP A 108 -3.40 -17.38 -2.99
CA TRP A 108 -4.21 -16.42 -2.26
C TRP A 108 -4.31 -16.78 -0.76
N PRO A 109 -3.25 -16.52 0.03
CA PRO A 109 -3.28 -16.70 1.48
C PRO A 109 -4.26 -15.74 2.15
N GLN A 110 -4.68 -16.08 3.38
CA GLN A 110 -5.67 -15.31 4.14
C GLN A 110 -5.32 -13.81 4.28
N ALA A 111 -4.03 -13.49 4.48
CA ALA A 111 -3.56 -12.10 4.58
C ALA A 111 -3.94 -11.25 3.36
N HIS A 112 -3.98 -11.82 2.15
CA HIS A 112 -4.38 -11.08 0.95
C HIS A 112 -5.87 -10.73 0.96
N ASN A 113 -6.72 -11.66 1.39
CA ASN A 113 -8.13 -11.38 1.63
C ASN A 113 -8.29 -10.31 2.72
N ASP A 114 -7.49 -10.39 3.79
CA ASP A 114 -7.59 -9.44 4.91
C ASP A 114 -7.21 -8.02 4.49
N VAL A 115 -6.24 -7.83 3.58
CA VAL A 115 -5.92 -6.53 2.96
C VAL A 115 -7.15 -5.98 2.22
N VAL A 116 -7.76 -6.77 1.33
CA VAL A 116 -8.96 -6.37 0.57
C VAL A 116 -10.11 -6.01 1.53
N GLN A 117 -10.35 -6.82 2.56
CA GLN A 117 -11.37 -6.54 3.57
C GLN A 117 -11.05 -5.29 4.40
N LYS A 118 -9.78 -5.00 4.69
CA LYS A 118 -9.34 -3.79 5.39
C LYS A 118 -9.64 -2.54 4.58
N VAL A 119 -9.35 -2.56 3.27
CA VAL A 119 -9.67 -1.46 2.33
C VAL A 119 -11.18 -1.25 2.22
N LEU A 120 -11.96 -2.31 1.96
CA LEU A 120 -13.43 -2.22 1.87
C LEU A 120 -14.07 -1.69 3.18
N ARG A 121 -13.49 -2.04 4.33
CA ARG A 121 -13.93 -1.49 5.64
C ARG A 121 -13.59 -0.01 5.83
N ARG A 122 -12.54 0.53 5.18
CA ARG A 122 -12.24 1.97 5.18
C ARG A 122 -13.24 2.73 4.31
N ALA A 123 -13.50 2.23 3.11
CA ALA A 123 -14.49 2.81 2.18
C ALA A 123 -15.85 2.99 2.87
N ARG A 124 -16.38 1.91 3.46
CA ARG A 124 -17.63 1.91 4.26
C ARG A 124 -17.61 2.77 5.52
N LYS A 125 -16.45 3.20 5.99
CA LYS A 125 -16.27 4.12 7.14
C LYS A 125 -16.13 5.59 6.73
N GLY A 126 -16.15 5.89 5.42
CA GLY A 126 -16.10 7.25 4.89
C GLY A 126 -14.73 7.70 4.38
N THR A 127 -13.71 6.83 4.35
CA THR A 127 -12.49 7.11 3.56
C THR A 127 -12.86 7.02 2.08
N ARG A 128 -12.63 8.08 1.30
CA ARG A 128 -12.78 8.01 -0.16
C ARG A 128 -11.68 7.11 -0.74
N VAL A 129 -12.03 6.00 -1.36
CA VAL A 129 -11.04 5.09 -1.98
C VAL A 129 -11.12 5.21 -3.50
N VAL A 130 -9.99 5.52 -4.14
CA VAL A 130 -9.86 5.62 -5.60
C VAL A 130 -8.85 4.59 -6.07
N PHE A 131 -9.28 3.66 -6.93
CA PHE A 131 -8.43 2.67 -7.55
C PHE A 131 -8.14 3.06 -9.00
N ILE A 132 -6.85 3.21 -9.29
CA ILE A 132 -6.30 3.40 -10.63
C ILE A 132 -5.62 2.08 -11.00
N PRO A 133 -6.12 1.31 -11.98
CA PRO A 133 -5.49 0.04 -12.37
C PRO A 133 -4.11 0.23 -13.00
N GLY A 134 -3.23 -0.76 -12.79
CA GLY A 134 -1.92 -0.87 -13.43
C GLY A 134 -1.90 -1.93 -14.54
N ASN A 135 -0.71 -2.44 -14.90
CA ASN A 135 -0.56 -3.44 -15.95
C ASN A 135 -0.81 -4.88 -15.48
N HIS A 136 -0.53 -5.22 -14.21
CA HIS A 136 -0.92 -6.52 -13.66
C HIS A 136 -2.44 -6.60 -13.39
N ASP A 137 -3.06 -5.45 -13.18
CA ASP A 137 -4.48 -5.24 -12.89
C ASP A 137 -5.31 -4.79 -14.11
N GLU A 138 -4.81 -4.97 -15.34
CA GLU A 138 -5.46 -4.48 -16.57
C GLU A 138 -6.95 -4.86 -16.68
N MET A 139 -7.34 -6.04 -16.16
CA MET A 139 -8.74 -6.48 -16.13
C MET A 139 -9.66 -5.53 -15.34
N ALA A 140 -9.16 -4.75 -14.38
CA ALA A 140 -9.95 -3.78 -13.65
C ALA A 140 -10.29 -2.53 -14.49
N ARG A 141 -9.51 -2.22 -15.55
CA ARG A 141 -9.77 -1.07 -16.44
C ARG A 141 -11.14 -1.15 -17.11
N GLN A 142 -11.67 -2.35 -17.35
CA GLN A 142 -13.01 -2.54 -17.91
C GLN A 142 -14.16 -2.03 -17.02
N PHE A 143 -13.89 -1.77 -15.73
CA PHE A 143 -14.84 -1.24 -14.76
C PHE A 143 -14.65 0.26 -14.48
N HIS A 144 -13.91 0.98 -15.33
CA HIS A 144 -13.75 2.43 -15.23
C HIS A 144 -15.10 3.16 -15.11
N GLY A 145 -15.20 4.11 -14.18
CA GLY A 145 -16.41 4.87 -13.90
C GLY A 145 -17.47 4.12 -13.08
N LEU A 146 -17.19 2.88 -12.65
CA LEU A 146 -18.04 2.13 -11.72
C LEU A 146 -17.50 2.20 -10.29
N ASN A 147 -18.41 2.13 -9.32
CA ASN A 147 -18.07 2.03 -7.90
C ASN A 147 -18.28 0.59 -7.42
N PHE A 148 -17.23 -0.04 -6.88
CA PHE A 148 -17.31 -1.38 -6.30
C PHE A 148 -17.14 -1.32 -4.77
N GLY A 149 -18.26 -1.42 -4.03
CA GLY A 149 -18.22 -1.39 -2.57
C GLY A 149 -17.59 -0.11 -2.00
N ASP A 150 -18.00 1.04 -2.55
CA ASP A 150 -17.52 2.38 -2.23
C ASP A 150 -16.05 2.68 -2.65
N ILE A 151 -15.47 1.84 -3.53
CA ILE A 151 -14.22 2.11 -4.24
C ILE A 151 -14.52 2.63 -5.64
N GLU A 152 -14.05 3.84 -5.96
CA GLU A 152 -14.13 4.46 -7.29
C GLU A 152 -13.05 3.90 -8.22
N VAL A 153 -13.39 3.41 -9.43
CA VAL A 153 -12.39 2.94 -10.41
C VAL A 153 -12.15 4.00 -11.49
N ALA A 154 -10.91 4.50 -11.60
CA ALA A 154 -10.51 5.58 -12.50
C ALA A 154 -9.31 5.18 -13.40
N GLU A 155 -9.14 5.81 -14.56
CA GLU A 155 -7.93 5.61 -15.39
C GLU A 155 -6.74 6.42 -14.87
N ASP A 156 -7.03 7.64 -14.39
CA ASP A 156 -6.16 8.51 -13.62
C ASP A 156 -7.02 9.41 -12.71
N ALA A 157 -6.38 10.25 -11.89
CA ALA A 157 -7.08 11.27 -11.12
C ALA A 157 -6.28 12.58 -11.04
N VAL A 158 -6.94 13.68 -10.68
CA VAL A 158 -6.27 14.90 -10.22
C VAL A 158 -6.59 15.09 -8.74
N HIS A 159 -5.58 14.92 -7.91
CA HIS A 159 -5.63 15.24 -6.49
C HIS A 159 -5.30 16.73 -6.30
N VAL A 160 -5.94 17.39 -5.32
CA VAL A 160 -5.59 18.75 -4.90
C VAL A 160 -5.17 18.69 -3.44
N THR A 161 -3.92 19.09 -3.16
CA THR A 161 -3.37 19.10 -1.79
C THR A 161 -4.06 20.14 -0.91
N ALA A 162 -3.92 20.05 0.41
CA ALA A 162 -4.36 21.12 1.32
C ALA A 162 -3.68 22.47 1.03
N THR A 163 -2.47 22.45 0.46
CA THR A 163 -1.72 23.62 -0.02
C THR A 163 -2.14 24.11 -1.42
N GLY A 164 -3.13 23.47 -2.06
CA GLY A 164 -3.69 23.88 -3.36
C GLY A 164 -2.94 23.38 -4.60
N LYS A 165 -1.87 22.58 -4.44
CA LYS A 165 -1.14 21.98 -5.58
C LYS A 165 -1.99 20.89 -6.24
N ARG A 166 -2.05 20.89 -7.56
CA ARG A 166 -2.72 19.88 -8.38
C ARG A 166 -1.74 18.76 -8.73
N LEU A 167 -1.97 17.55 -8.23
CA LEU A 167 -1.15 16.38 -8.52
C LEU A 167 -1.92 15.43 -9.44
N TRP A 168 -1.34 15.08 -10.57
CA TRP A 168 -1.87 14.02 -11.43
C TRP A 168 -1.49 12.65 -10.85
N VAL A 169 -2.47 11.80 -10.57
CA VAL A 169 -2.27 10.47 -9.99
C VAL A 169 -2.51 9.43 -11.07
N VAL A 170 -1.51 8.60 -11.38
CA VAL A 170 -1.55 7.59 -12.45
C VAL A 170 -0.51 6.50 -12.16
N HIS A 171 -0.75 5.24 -12.52
CA HIS A 171 0.21 4.16 -12.23
C HIS A 171 1.56 4.36 -12.95
N GLY A 172 1.57 4.49 -14.28
CA GLY A 172 2.76 4.82 -15.08
C GLY A 172 3.02 3.89 -16.27
N ASP A 173 2.46 2.68 -16.24
CA ASP A 173 2.53 1.66 -17.30
C ASP A 173 2.13 2.15 -18.70
N LEU A 174 1.23 3.12 -18.79
CA LEU A 174 0.85 3.77 -20.06
C LEU A 174 2.06 4.34 -20.84
N PHE A 175 3.16 4.68 -20.16
CA PHE A 175 4.37 5.20 -20.78
C PHE A 175 5.40 4.15 -21.17
N ASP A 176 5.19 2.87 -20.84
CA ASP A 176 6.09 1.79 -21.28
C ASP A 176 6.13 1.71 -22.80
N GLY A 177 5.00 1.87 -23.49
CA GLY A 177 4.94 1.94 -24.95
C GLY A 177 5.75 3.11 -25.52
N VAL A 178 5.77 4.26 -24.85
CA VAL A 178 6.56 5.44 -25.24
C VAL A 178 8.05 5.21 -24.97
N MET A 179 8.40 4.65 -23.80
CA MET A 179 9.78 4.32 -23.45
C MET A 179 10.36 3.18 -24.31
N GLN A 180 9.54 2.24 -24.80
CA GLN A 180 9.97 1.24 -25.77
C GLN A 180 10.45 1.88 -27.09
N HIS A 181 9.86 3.01 -27.51
CA HIS A 181 10.37 3.78 -28.65
C HIS A 181 11.65 4.57 -28.33
N ALA A 182 12.00 4.76 -27.04
CA ALA A 182 13.31 5.27 -26.61
C ALA A 182 14.35 4.15 -26.39
N ARG A 183 13.94 2.88 -26.22
CA ARG A 183 14.85 1.74 -25.96
C ARG A 183 15.90 1.53 -27.05
N TRP A 184 15.66 1.90 -28.32
CA TRP A 184 16.69 1.77 -29.36
C TRP A 184 17.94 2.61 -29.04
N LEU A 185 17.78 3.75 -28.36
CA LEU A 185 18.88 4.58 -27.90
C LEU A 185 19.73 3.84 -26.85
N ALA A 186 19.08 3.10 -25.95
CA ALA A 186 19.74 2.23 -24.98
C ALA A 186 20.43 1.02 -25.66
N TYR A 187 19.79 0.39 -26.66
CA TYR A 187 20.41 -0.69 -27.45
C TYR A 187 21.63 -0.23 -28.24
N VAL A 188 21.64 0.98 -28.80
CA VAL A 188 22.81 1.59 -29.45
C VAL A 188 23.92 1.83 -28.44
N GLY A 189 23.59 2.35 -27.25
CA GLY A 189 24.55 2.51 -26.16
C GLY A 189 25.18 1.19 -25.69
N ASP A 190 24.35 0.16 -25.46
CA ASP A 190 24.79 -1.17 -25.03
C ASP A 190 25.59 -1.92 -26.12
N SER A 191 25.24 -1.72 -27.39
CA SER A 191 26.01 -2.26 -28.53
C SER A 191 27.39 -1.61 -28.65
N LEU A 192 27.46 -0.27 -28.56
CA LEU A 192 28.73 0.47 -28.55
C LEU A 192 29.59 0.10 -27.34
N TYR A 193 28.96 -0.09 -26.18
CA TYR A 193 29.65 -0.52 -24.97
C TYR A 193 30.15 -1.97 -25.04
N THR A 194 29.35 -2.90 -25.58
CA THR A 194 29.74 -4.29 -25.83
C THR A 194 30.91 -4.37 -26.82
N PHE A 195 30.91 -3.51 -27.84
CA PHE A 195 32.03 -3.32 -28.76
C PHE A 195 33.29 -2.82 -28.03
N ILE A 196 33.18 -1.79 -27.18
CA ILE A 196 34.28 -1.32 -26.30
C ILE A 196 34.76 -2.43 -25.36
N LEU A 197 33.90 -3.30 -24.85
CA LEU A 197 34.24 -4.48 -24.04
C LEU A 197 34.94 -5.58 -24.85
N ALA A 198 34.57 -5.77 -26.12
CA ALA A 198 35.27 -6.65 -27.04
C ALA A 198 36.68 -6.11 -27.34
N MET A 199 36.80 -4.80 -27.61
CA MET A 199 38.08 -4.11 -27.74
C MET A 199 38.92 -4.22 -26.46
N ASN A 200 38.34 -4.02 -25.27
CA ASN A 200 39.03 -4.14 -23.98
C ASN A 200 39.51 -5.59 -23.72
N ARG A 201 38.73 -6.61 -24.11
CA ARG A 201 39.17 -8.01 -24.07
C ARG A 201 40.31 -8.29 -25.05
N HIS A 202 40.32 -7.66 -26.23
CA HIS A 202 41.42 -7.76 -27.19
C HIS A 202 42.69 -7.04 -26.67
N PHE A 203 42.52 -5.83 -26.14
CA PHE A 203 43.56 -5.03 -25.53
C PHE A 203 44.19 -5.74 -24.32
N ASN A 204 43.40 -6.33 -23.43
CA ASN A 204 43.91 -7.13 -22.31
C ASN A 204 44.60 -8.43 -22.75
N ARG A 205 44.18 -9.09 -23.83
CA ARG A 205 44.96 -10.21 -24.41
C ARG A 205 46.33 -9.75 -24.89
N ILE A 206 46.41 -8.57 -25.51
CA ILE A 206 47.69 -7.96 -25.91
C ILE A 206 48.51 -7.58 -24.66
N ARG A 207 47.89 -6.98 -23.64
CA ARG A 207 48.54 -6.56 -22.39
C ARG A 207 49.12 -7.73 -21.60
N VAL A 208 48.37 -8.83 -21.45
CA VAL A 208 48.83 -10.07 -20.80
C VAL A 208 49.98 -10.70 -21.59
N ARG A 209 49.91 -10.69 -22.93
CA ARG A 209 51.00 -11.13 -23.82
C ARG A 209 52.24 -10.23 -23.74
N LEU A 210 52.10 -9.00 -23.21
CA LEU A 210 53.18 -8.05 -22.92
C LEU A 210 53.55 -7.99 -21.42
N GLY A 211 53.05 -8.91 -20.58
CA GLY A 211 53.44 -9.04 -19.17
C GLY A 211 52.68 -8.16 -18.16
N PHE A 212 51.59 -7.49 -18.55
CA PHE A 212 50.80 -6.63 -17.65
C PHE A 212 49.51 -7.31 -17.13
N PRO A 213 49.02 -6.93 -15.92
CA PRO A 213 47.84 -7.53 -15.29
C PRO A 213 46.48 -7.13 -15.92
N TYR A 214 45.43 -7.90 -15.58
CA TYR A 214 44.08 -7.90 -16.18
C TYR A 214 43.04 -7.03 -15.44
N TRP A 215 42.01 -6.55 -16.17
CA TRP A 215 40.77 -5.92 -15.66
C TRP A 215 39.62 -6.12 -16.68
N SER A 216 38.31 -6.13 -16.38
CA SER A 216 37.57 -5.89 -15.13
C SER A 216 36.29 -6.75 -15.08
N LEU A 217 35.59 -6.72 -13.94
CA LEU A 217 34.16 -7.11 -13.77
C LEU A 217 33.30 -5.90 -13.35
N SER A 218 33.92 -4.91 -12.73
CA SER A 218 33.30 -3.70 -12.19
C SER A 218 32.64 -2.81 -13.24
N GLN A 219 33.16 -2.79 -14.48
CA GLN A 219 32.56 -2.01 -15.57
C GLN A 219 31.21 -2.61 -16.03
N TYR A 220 31.04 -3.94 -16.04
CA TYR A 220 29.78 -4.59 -16.40
C TYR A 220 28.66 -4.22 -15.43
N LEU A 221 28.91 -4.34 -14.12
CA LEU A 221 27.99 -3.89 -13.08
C LEU A 221 27.67 -2.39 -13.20
N LYS A 222 28.70 -1.56 -13.46
CA LYS A 222 28.53 -0.12 -13.68
C LYS A 222 27.66 0.20 -14.91
N HIS A 223 27.62 -0.65 -15.93
CA HIS A 223 26.78 -0.46 -17.12
C HIS A 223 25.32 -0.78 -16.85
N GLN A 224 25.03 -1.90 -16.17
CA GLN A 224 23.66 -2.26 -15.78
C GLN A 224 23.06 -1.18 -14.86
N VAL A 225 23.82 -0.72 -13.87
CA VAL A 225 23.42 0.42 -13.02
C VAL A 225 23.18 1.68 -13.85
N LYS A 226 24.04 2.03 -14.81
CA LYS A 226 23.85 3.21 -15.66
C LYS A 226 22.60 3.11 -16.54
N ASN A 227 22.31 1.93 -17.09
CA ASN A 227 21.11 1.71 -17.90
C ASN A 227 19.83 1.84 -17.07
N ALA A 228 19.78 1.24 -15.88
CA ALA A 228 18.66 1.38 -14.95
C ALA A 228 18.45 2.85 -14.54
N VAL A 229 19.52 3.55 -14.16
CA VAL A 229 19.46 4.98 -13.81
C VAL A 229 19.00 5.85 -14.99
N ASN A 230 19.45 5.56 -16.22
CA ASN A 230 18.99 6.28 -17.42
C ASN A 230 17.50 6.02 -17.71
N PHE A 231 17.03 4.80 -17.53
CA PHE A 231 15.62 4.43 -17.68
C PHE A 231 14.75 5.18 -16.66
N ILE A 232 15.10 5.12 -15.39
CA ILE A 232 14.41 5.84 -14.29
C ILE A 232 14.35 7.35 -14.57
N ASN A 233 15.49 8.00 -14.88
CA ASN A 233 15.49 9.44 -15.22
C ASN A 233 14.66 9.76 -16.48
N SER A 234 14.48 8.82 -17.42
CA SER A 234 13.66 9.01 -18.61
C SER A 234 12.17 8.90 -18.28
N PHE A 235 11.79 7.92 -17.45
CA PHE A 235 10.44 7.77 -16.92
C PHE A 235 10.01 9.01 -16.12
N GLU A 236 10.81 9.39 -15.11
CA GLU A 236 10.60 10.58 -14.28
C GLU A 236 10.30 11.84 -15.11
N ARG A 237 11.05 12.05 -16.20
CA ARG A 237 10.86 13.19 -17.13
C ARG A 237 9.59 13.09 -17.96
N VAL A 238 9.28 11.92 -18.51
CA VAL A 238 8.06 11.73 -19.31
C VAL A 238 6.81 11.96 -18.44
N MET A 239 6.81 11.45 -17.21
CA MET A 239 5.71 11.63 -16.25
C MET A 239 5.53 13.10 -15.84
N THR A 240 6.63 13.81 -15.58
CA THR A 240 6.58 15.23 -15.20
C THR A 240 6.22 16.16 -16.36
N ASP A 241 6.73 15.91 -17.57
CA ASP A 241 6.36 16.67 -18.76
C ASP A 241 4.88 16.53 -19.11
N GLU A 242 4.29 15.34 -18.94
CA GLU A 242 2.87 15.11 -19.17
C GLU A 242 1.99 15.76 -18.08
N ALA A 243 2.41 15.68 -16.81
CA ALA A 243 1.75 16.43 -15.73
C ALA A 243 1.72 17.95 -16.02
N ARG A 244 2.84 18.50 -16.54
CA ARG A 244 2.93 19.90 -16.96
C ARG A 244 1.92 20.24 -18.06
N ARG A 245 1.80 19.39 -19.09
CA ARG A 245 0.83 19.57 -20.20
C ARG A 245 -0.62 19.53 -19.72
N ARG A 246 -0.91 18.75 -18.69
CA ARG A 246 -2.23 18.66 -18.03
C ARG A 246 -2.51 19.85 -17.08
N GLY A 247 -1.55 20.76 -16.93
CA GLY A 247 -1.64 21.93 -16.06
C GLY A 247 -1.58 21.58 -14.57
N CYS A 248 -0.93 20.47 -14.22
CA CYS A 248 -0.72 20.03 -12.84
C CYS A 248 0.63 20.56 -12.30
N ASP A 249 0.71 20.69 -10.98
CA ASP A 249 1.91 21.06 -10.22
C ASP A 249 2.81 19.85 -9.91
N GLY A 250 2.30 18.62 -10.08
CA GLY A 250 3.11 17.41 -9.98
C GLY A 250 2.43 16.13 -10.46
N VAL A 251 3.13 15.02 -10.28
CA VAL A 251 2.67 13.65 -10.57
C VAL A 251 2.91 12.73 -9.36
N VAL A 252 1.97 11.83 -9.10
CA VAL A 252 2.09 10.70 -8.16
C VAL A 252 1.92 9.41 -8.94
N CYS A 253 2.87 8.48 -8.83
CA CYS A 253 2.90 7.24 -9.59
C CYS A 253 3.59 6.08 -8.83
N GLY A 254 3.44 4.85 -9.33
CA GLY A 254 4.09 3.65 -8.83
C GLY A 254 5.07 3.08 -9.86
N HIS A 255 4.90 1.80 -10.19
CA HIS A 255 5.47 1.06 -11.33
C HIS A 255 6.98 0.82 -11.34
N ILE A 256 7.81 1.78 -10.90
CA ILE A 256 9.28 1.65 -10.87
C ILE A 256 9.86 1.18 -9.51
N HIS A 257 9.00 0.85 -8.55
CA HIS A 257 9.32 0.29 -7.21
C HIS A 257 10.43 1.06 -6.48
N LYS A 258 10.38 2.40 -6.56
CA LYS A 258 11.42 3.27 -6.02
C LYS A 258 10.79 4.53 -5.43
N ALA A 259 10.38 4.44 -4.17
CA ALA A 259 9.80 5.55 -3.43
C ALA A 259 10.74 6.76 -3.41
N GLU A 260 10.29 7.88 -3.97
CA GLU A 260 11.06 9.12 -4.05
C GLU A 260 10.14 10.35 -4.19
N ILE A 261 10.48 11.43 -3.50
CA ILE A 261 9.88 12.76 -3.71
C ILE A 261 11.00 13.66 -4.25
N ARG A 262 10.80 14.24 -5.42
CA ARG A 262 11.83 14.99 -6.14
C ARG A 262 11.22 16.12 -6.97
N GLU A 263 11.90 17.25 -7.05
CA GLU A 263 11.56 18.30 -8.02
C GLU A 263 12.40 18.14 -9.30
N ILE A 264 11.75 18.19 -10.46
CA ILE A 264 12.34 17.99 -11.77
C ILE A 264 11.84 19.10 -12.69
N ASP A 265 12.73 20.01 -13.09
CA ASP A 265 12.43 21.13 -13.97
C ASP A 265 11.16 21.92 -13.55
N GLY A 266 11.06 22.24 -12.25
CA GLY A 266 9.94 22.95 -11.62
C GLY A 266 8.67 22.12 -11.39
N GLN A 267 8.71 20.82 -11.68
CA GLN A 267 7.60 19.89 -11.54
C GLN A 267 7.84 18.94 -10.37
N LEU A 268 6.84 18.73 -9.51
CA LEU A 268 6.94 17.74 -8.44
C LEU A 268 6.73 16.31 -9.01
N TYR A 269 7.69 15.43 -8.75
CA TYR A 269 7.60 13.99 -8.98
C TYR A 269 7.52 13.27 -7.64
N CYS A 270 6.50 12.42 -7.48
CA CYS A 270 6.37 11.54 -6.33
C CYS A 270 6.17 10.09 -6.81
N ASN A 271 6.95 9.19 -6.24
CA ASN A 271 6.75 7.75 -6.32
C ASN A 271 6.47 7.20 -4.93
N ASP A 272 5.42 6.39 -4.77
CA ASP A 272 5.00 5.84 -3.48
C ASP A 272 5.67 4.51 -3.11
N GLY A 273 6.39 3.88 -4.05
CA GLY A 273 7.18 2.68 -3.82
C GLY A 273 6.46 1.39 -4.19
N ASP A 274 6.39 0.46 -3.24
CA ASP A 274 5.83 -0.88 -3.39
C ASP A 274 5.65 -1.58 -2.02
N TRP A 275 4.95 -2.71 -2.00
CA TRP A 275 4.80 -3.59 -0.82
C TRP A 275 5.41 -4.98 -1.00
N VAL A 276 6.56 -5.05 -1.69
CA VAL A 276 7.33 -6.26 -1.98
C VAL A 276 8.75 -6.14 -1.42
N GLU A 277 9.44 -5.04 -1.72
CA GLU A 277 10.80 -4.69 -1.32
C GLU A 277 10.87 -3.41 -0.46
N SER A 278 10.27 -2.29 -0.89
CA SER A 278 10.47 -1.00 -0.19
C SER A 278 9.61 -0.82 1.08
N LEU A 279 8.43 -1.46 1.13
CA LEU A 279 7.47 -1.36 2.24
C LEU A 279 7.10 0.09 2.53
N SER A 280 6.65 0.82 1.52
CA SER A 280 6.44 2.26 1.63
C SER A 280 5.09 2.76 1.14
N ALA A 281 4.72 3.94 1.62
CA ALA A 281 3.57 4.70 1.18
C ALA A 281 3.95 6.18 1.06
N LEU A 282 3.46 6.84 0.01
CA LEU A 282 3.39 8.30 0.00
C LEU A 282 2.17 8.72 0.82
N VAL A 283 2.33 9.74 1.66
CA VAL A 283 1.22 10.31 2.44
C VAL A 283 1.24 11.83 2.42
N GLU A 284 0.06 12.42 2.56
CA GLU A 284 -0.15 13.86 2.72
C GLU A 284 -0.64 14.13 4.15
N THR A 285 0.04 15.01 4.88
CA THR A 285 -0.39 15.46 6.21
C THR A 285 -1.67 16.30 6.13
N MET A 286 -2.29 16.59 7.28
CA MET A 286 -3.47 17.47 7.31
C MET A 286 -3.13 18.90 6.87
N GLU A 287 -1.87 19.28 7.02
CA GLU A 287 -1.26 20.56 6.65
C GLU A 287 -0.85 20.61 5.16
N GLY A 288 -0.90 19.48 4.44
CA GLY A 288 -0.56 19.40 3.02
C GLY A 288 0.92 19.18 2.70
N GLU A 289 1.71 18.70 3.67
CA GLU A 289 3.08 18.24 3.47
C GLU A 289 3.06 16.81 2.91
N LEU A 290 3.94 16.54 1.93
CA LEU A 290 4.09 15.22 1.32
C LEU A 290 5.34 14.53 1.86
N GLN A 291 5.18 13.31 2.35
CA GLN A 291 6.28 12.52 2.91
C GLN A 291 6.15 11.03 2.51
N ILE A 292 7.28 10.32 2.48
CA ILE A 292 7.30 8.86 2.33
C ILE A 292 7.38 8.24 3.72
N VAL A 293 6.47 7.33 4.02
CA VAL A 293 6.48 6.53 5.24
C VAL A 293 6.94 5.12 4.89
N TYR A 294 8.07 4.70 5.46
CA TYR A 294 8.56 3.33 5.39
C TYR A 294 8.04 2.52 6.57
N TRP A 295 7.53 1.31 6.32
CA TRP A 295 6.93 0.44 7.31
C TRP A 295 7.62 -0.93 7.40
N THR A 296 8.94 -0.90 7.62
CA THR A 296 9.81 -2.09 7.66
C THR A 296 9.72 -2.92 8.96
N HIS A 297 8.85 -2.54 9.90
CA HIS A 297 8.72 -3.17 11.21
C HIS A 297 7.24 -3.29 11.62
N LEU A 298 6.82 -4.50 11.98
CA LEU A 298 5.48 -4.75 12.54
C LEU A 298 5.41 -4.23 13.98
N LEU A 299 4.45 -3.34 14.26
CA LEU A 299 4.15 -2.94 15.63
C LEU A 299 3.33 -4.03 16.35
N ASP A 300 2.34 -4.63 15.69
CA ASP A 300 1.59 -5.80 16.18
C ASP A 300 2.23 -7.13 15.78
N ALA A 301 3.55 -7.23 15.90
CA ALA A 301 4.23 -8.52 15.71
C ALA A 301 3.53 -9.61 16.55
N PRO A 302 3.08 -10.74 15.94
CA PRO A 302 2.17 -11.68 16.59
C PRO A 302 2.71 -12.12 17.95
N ARG A 303 1.84 -12.15 18.98
CA ARG A 303 2.20 -12.24 20.42
C ARG A 303 3.13 -13.42 20.77
N THR A 304 3.18 -14.45 19.93
CA THR A 304 4.15 -15.55 19.95
C THR A 304 5.61 -15.05 19.96
N SER A 305 5.94 -14.08 19.10
CA SER A 305 7.27 -13.49 18.96
C SER A 305 7.73 -12.75 20.22
N ARG A 306 6.83 -11.99 20.85
CA ARG A 306 7.13 -11.19 22.06
C ARG A 306 7.38 -12.08 23.28
N ARG A 307 6.67 -13.22 23.39
CA ARG A 307 6.91 -14.23 24.43
C ARG A 307 8.20 -15.02 24.18
N ALA A 308 8.50 -15.37 22.92
CA ALA A 308 9.76 -16.03 22.56
C ALA A 308 10.98 -15.12 22.80
N ARG A 309 10.94 -13.84 22.40
CA ARG A 309 12.00 -12.86 22.68
C ARG A 309 12.19 -12.62 24.18
N ARG A 310 11.12 -12.52 24.98
CA ARG A 310 11.23 -12.41 26.44
C ARG A 310 11.79 -13.67 27.09
N ALA A 311 11.43 -14.86 26.61
CA ALA A 311 12.00 -16.12 27.11
C ALA A 311 13.50 -16.25 26.78
N ALA A 312 13.93 -15.86 25.58
CA ALA A 312 15.33 -15.84 25.20
C ALA A 312 16.15 -14.80 25.99
N ALA A 313 15.60 -13.60 26.21
CA ALA A 313 16.25 -12.55 27.00
C ALA A 313 16.25 -12.81 28.52
N ALA A 314 15.43 -13.73 29.01
CA ALA A 314 15.43 -14.20 30.40
C ALA A 314 16.26 -15.49 30.61
N ALA A 315 16.85 -16.02 29.54
CA ALA A 315 17.72 -17.21 29.54
C ALA A 315 19.19 -16.88 29.19
N ALA A 316 19.53 -15.59 29.19
CA ALA A 316 20.86 -15.02 28.97
C ALA A 316 21.26 -14.15 30.17
#